data_AF-N6Y2G5-F1
#
_entry.id   AF-N6Y2G5-F1
#
_cell.length_a   1.000
_cell.length_b   1.000
_cell.length_c   1.000
_cell.angle_alpha   90.00
_cell.angle_beta   90.00
_cell.angle_gamma   90.00
#
_symmetry.space_group_name_H-M   'P 1'
#
loop_
_entity.id
_entity.type
_entity.pdbx_description
1 polymer ?
#
loop_
_entity_poly.entity_id
_entity_poly.type
_entity_poly.pdbx_seq_one_letter_code
_entity_poly.pdbx_strand_id
1 'polypeptide(L)'
;MLDATLQLDEGRLREDSGRTPETTDVSAIYDRSVLLMQAAAVGADAASGARESGWKGDWLVLLQALCKLTVTQASAGDPAPLFTAERLRQEIASLVGDPEAQWWSDESDTARKKFTNAWRALENDIGRIEENLCGRAISSRVAGIVTLSTPTRLGTTNAMGYGLSVSPIALPATAAAEPPPITNAPVGQLPANCPIDYLEEMEAYPIPGLKKPLKISLSGWRAALITLPVVIGLAIAGLLSWFLLALLASDVSPRALLQAAVLTGVIGGLVAWLCHPFYTLIHDRIVRAPTFLEARLPLGHVLLIRREGEDRVLRMVRYTATCPVCEGEITIEKGRRRLRGRLIGECGRNPVEHVFSFDFITRKGERL
;
A
#
# COMPACT_ATOMS: atom_id res chain seq x y z
N MET A 1 -43.64 28.11 -31.15
CA MET A 1 -42.24 27.91 -30.76
C MET A 1 -42.19 26.59 -30.02
N LEU A 2 -41.57 25.60 -30.63
CA LEU A 2 -41.58 24.21 -30.20
C LEU A 2 -40.79 23.97 -28.90
N ASP A 3 -41.27 22.96 -28.18
CA ASP A 3 -40.81 22.33 -26.94
C ASP A 3 -39.32 21.98 -26.85
N ALA A 4 -38.83 21.90 -25.61
CA ALA A 4 -38.03 20.76 -25.13
C ALA A 4 -37.87 20.81 -23.59
N THR A 5 -38.84 20.24 -22.87
CA THR A 5 -38.64 19.71 -21.51
C THR A 5 -37.88 18.39 -21.60
N LEU A 6 -36.64 18.36 -21.10
CA LEU A 6 -35.84 17.13 -20.93
C LEU A 6 -36.19 16.49 -19.59
N GLN A 7 -37.06 15.48 -19.63
CA GLN A 7 -37.19 14.45 -18.61
C GLN A 7 -37.31 13.08 -19.27
N LEU A 8 -36.81 12.05 -18.56
CA LEU A 8 -36.91 10.59 -18.79
C LEU A 8 -35.85 10.08 -19.80
N ASP A 9 -35.20 8.92 -19.65
CA ASP A 9 -35.64 7.66 -19.07
C ASP A 9 -34.47 6.64 -19.09
N GLU A 10 -33.71 6.41 -18.01
CA GLU A 10 -32.73 5.29 -17.99
C GLU A 10 -32.63 4.67 -16.59
N GLY A 11 -33.72 4.03 -16.17
CA GLY A 11 -33.78 3.23 -14.94
C GLY A 11 -34.70 2.00 -15.01
N ARG A 12 -35.32 1.72 -16.16
CA ARG A 12 -36.14 0.53 -16.38
C ARG A 12 -35.82 -0.07 -17.73
N LEU A 13 -35.15 -1.21 -17.74
CA LEU A 13 -35.32 -2.25 -18.76
C LEU A 13 -34.58 -3.51 -18.27
N ARG A 14 -35.15 -4.15 -17.25
CA ARG A 14 -34.93 -5.56 -16.92
C ARG A 14 -36.07 -6.11 -16.06
N GLU A 15 -37.30 -5.86 -16.49
CA GLU A 15 -38.46 -6.66 -16.09
C GLU A 15 -39.06 -7.27 -17.35
N ASP A 16 -38.53 -8.43 -17.74
CA ASP A 16 -39.35 -9.47 -18.37
C ASP A 16 -38.63 -10.81 -18.33
N SER A 17 -38.72 -11.46 -17.17
CA SER A 17 -38.65 -12.91 -17.05
C SER A 17 -39.50 -13.26 -15.84
N GLY A 18 -40.73 -13.72 -16.12
CA GLY A 18 -41.74 -14.05 -15.13
C GLY A 18 -41.34 -15.22 -14.23
N ARG A 19 -40.48 -14.94 -13.25
CA ARG A 19 -40.25 -15.78 -12.09
C ARG A 19 -40.19 -14.86 -10.88
N THR A 20 -41.28 -14.78 -10.12
CA THR A 20 -41.24 -14.20 -8.78
C THR A 20 -40.13 -14.90 -8.00
N PRO A 21 -39.05 -14.21 -7.60
CA PRO A 21 -38.00 -14.84 -6.81
C PRO A 21 -38.62 -15.30 -5.49
N GLU A 22 -38.37 -16.55 -5.13
CA GLU A 22 -38.73 -17.05 -3.80
C GLU A 22 -38.09 -16.12 -2.74
N THR A 23 -38.74 -15.94 -1.59
CA THR A 23 -38.27 -15.02 -0.53
C THR A 23 -36.81 -15.25 -0.11
N THR A 24 -36.30 -16.46 -0.31
CA THR A 24 -34.90 -16.85 -0.08
C THR A 24 -33.91 -16.25 -1.09
N ASP A 25 -34.33 -16.06 -2.36
CA ASP A 25 -33.50 -15.44 -3.40
C ASP A 25 -33.40 -13.93 -3.20
N VAL A 26 -34.46 -13.28 -2.75
CA VAL A 26 -34.46 -11.82 -2.48
C VAL A 26 -33.54 -11.49 -1.31
N SER A 27 -33.56 -12.28 -0.23
CA SER A 27 -32.63 -12.10 0.89
C SER A 27 -31.18 -12.33 0.47
N ALA A 28 -30.91 -13.37 -0.35
CA ALA A 28 -29.56 -13.66 -0.82
C ALA A 28 -29.01 -12.58 -1.76
N ILE A 29 -29.88 -11.98 -2.60
CA ILE A 29 -29.53 -10.85 -3.47
C ILE A 29 -29.23 -9.60 -2.62
N TYR A 30 -30.07 -9.32 -1.62
CA TYR A 30 -29.88 -8.20 -0.70
C TYR A 30 -28.57 -8.34 0.07
N ASP A 31 -28.31 -9.51 0.66
CA ASP A 31 -27.07 -9.81 1.39
C ASP A 31 -25.83 -9.63 0.50
N ARG A 32 -25.92 -10.04 -0.77
CA ARG A 32 -24.83 -9.86 -1.74
C ARG A 32 -24.60 -8.40 -2.11
N SER A 33 -25.66 -7.61 -2.29
CA SER A 33 -25.57 -6.18 -2.59
C SER A 33 -24.95 -5.39 -1.43
N VAL A 34 -25.32 -5.72 -0.19
CA VAL A 34 -24.75 -5.12 1.03
C VAL A 34 -23.27 -5.47 1.17
N LEU A 35 -22.91 -6.73 0.93
CA LEU A 35 -21.53 -7.19 1.00
C LEU A 35 -20.68 -6.51 -0.10
N LEU A 36 -21.22 -6.34 -1.31
CA LEU A 36 -20.56 -5.60 -2.40
C LEU A 36 -20.38 -4.12 -2.05
N MET A 37 -21.39 -3.47 -1.46
CA MET A 37 -21.29 -2.09 -1.02
C MET A 37 -20.16 -1.92 0.02
N GLN A 38 -20.11 -2.79 1.04
CA GLN A 38 -19.09 -2.74 2.08
C GLN A 38 -17.68 -3.02 1.51
N ALA A 39 -17.55 -4.02 0.64
CA ALA A 39 -16.29 -4.33 -0.02
C ALA A 39 -15.82 -3.17 -0.93
N ALA A 40 -16.75 -2.56 -1.69
CA ALA A 40 -16.45 -1.42 -2.56
C ALA A 40 -16.04 -0.18 -1.75
N ALA A 41 -16.63 0.07 -0.58
CA ALA A 41 -16.20 1.14 0.32
C ALA A 41 -14.75 0.92 0.78
N VAL A 42 -14.42 -0.30 1.23
CA VAL A 42 -13.05 -0.70 1.58
C VAL A 42 -12.09 -0.51 0.39
N GLY A 43 -12.52 -0.86 -0.82
CA GLY A 43 -11.74 -0.69 -2.04
C GLY A 43 -11.49 0.78 -2.41
N ALA A 44 -12.48 1.65 -2.22
CA ALA A 44 -12.33 3.09 -2.42
C ALA A 44 -11.32 3.69 -1.43
N ASP A 45 -11.41 3.30 -0.16
CA ASP A 45 -10.49 3.74 0.88
C ASP A 45 -9.06 3.25 0.62
N ALA A 46 -8.90 1.98 0.22
CA ALA A 46 -7.61 1.41 -0.16
C ALA A 46 -6.97 2.17 -1.34
N ALA A 47 -7.76 2.47 -2.39
CA ALA A 47 -7.30 3.24 -3.54
C ALA A 47 -6.92 4.67 -3.16
N SER A 48 -7.67 5.30 -2.26
CA SER A 48 -7.36 6.66 -1.77
C SER A 48 -6.08 6.71 -0.93
N GLY A 49 -5.90 5.78 0.01
CA GLY A 49 -4.67 5.67 0.81
C GLY A 49 -3.45 5.39 -0.06
N ALA A 50 -3.61 4.58 -1.11
CA ALA A 50 -2.55 4.36 -2.11
C ALA A 50 -2.18 5.65 -2.88
N ARG A 51 -3.14 6.54 -3.16
CA ARG A 51 -2.83 7.83 -3.79
C ARG A 51 -2.09 8.77 -2.82
N GLU A 52 -2.53 8.84 -1.58
CA GLU A 52 -1.91 9.67 -0.53
C GLU A 52 -0.48 9.21 -0.20
N SER A 53 -0.21 7.91 -0.32
CA SER A 53 1.13 7.36 -0.13
C SER A 53 2.12 7.70 -1.25
N GLY A 54 1.67 8.43 -2.28
CA GLY A 54 2.52 8.98 -3.34
C GLY A 54 2.57 8.14 -4.62
N TRP A 55 1.74 7.10 -4.74
CA TRP A 55 1.60 6.41 -6.03
C TRP A 55 0.85 7.26 -7.04
N LYS A 56 1.44 7.39 -8.22
CA LYS A 56 0.86 8.08 -9.36
C LYS A 56 0.52 7.05 -10.43
N GLY A 57 -0.76 6.76 -10.59
CA GLY A 57 -1.25 5.85 -11.61
C GLY A 57 -2.71 6.14 -11.92
N ASP A 58 -3.00 6.35 -13.20
CA ASP A 58 -4.37 6.55 -13.72
C ASP A 58 -5.30 5.40 -13.31
N TRP A 59 -4.76 4.19 -13.15
CA TRP A 59 -5.50 2.99 -12.74
C TRP A 59 -6.01 3.04 -11.29
N LEU A 60 -5.31 3.72 -10.38
CA LEU A 60 -5.76 3.90 -8.98
C LEU A 60 -6.95 4.83 -8.90
N VAL A 61 -6.94 5.89 -9.70
CA VAL A 61 -8.07 6.82 -9.80
C VAL A 61 -9.28 6.13 -10.43
N LEU A 62 -9.04 5.35 -11.48
CA LEU A 62 -10.06 4.49 -12.09
C LEU A 62 -10.67 3.53 -11.07
N LEU A 63 -9.86 2.84 -10.27
CA LEU A 63 -10.35 1.95 -9.22
C LEU A 63 -11.19 2.72 -8.18
N GLN A 64 -10.71 3.89 -7.74
CA GLN A 64 -11.43 4.71 -6.78
C GLN A 64 -12.80 5.16 -7.32
N ALA A 65 -12.86 5.61 -8.58
CA ALA A 65 -14.10 6.00 -9.25
C ALA A 65 -15.08 4.83 -9.35
N LEU A 66 -14.56 3.67 -9.75
CA LEU A 66 -15.34 2.46 -9.96
C LEU A 66 -15.89 1.92 -8.65
N CYS A 67 -15.10 1.90 -7.57
CA CYS A 67 -15.58 1.58 -6.22
C CYS A 67 -16.66 2.57 -5.73
N LYS A 68 -16.50 3.88 -5.92
CA LYS A 68 -17.50 4.89 -5.52
C LYS A 68 -18.84 4.72 -6.25
N LEU A 69 -18.79 4.45 -7.55
CA LEU A 69 -19.99 4.17 -8.33
C LEU A 69 -20.65 2.86 -7.88
N THR A 70 -19.86 1.82 -7.64
CA THR A 70 -20.38 0.54 -7.11
C THR A 70 -21.04 0.72 -5.75
N VAL A 71 -20.48 1.51 -4.83
CA VAL A 71 -21.13 1.81 -3.53
C VAL A 71 -22.50 2.45 -3.74
N THR A 72 -22.58 3.46 -4.61
CA THR A 72 -23.84 4.17 -4.90
C THR A 72 -24.89 3.23 -5.47
N GLN A 73 -24.54 2.41 -6.47
CA GLN A 73 -25.52 1.54 -7.14
C GLN A 73 -25.85 0.28 -6.34
N ALA A 74 -24.90 -0.28 -5.58
CA ALA A 74 -25.17 -1.38 -4.66
C ALA A 74 -26.08 -0.96 -3.49
N SER A 75 -25.98 0.31 -3.03
CA SER A 75 -26.91 0.85 -2.04
C SER A 75 -28.36 0.95 -2.55
N ALA A 76 -28.53 1.04 -3.87
CA ALA A 76 -29.83 1.00 -4.54
C ALA A 76 -30.36 -0.42 -4.76
N GLY A 77 -29.61 -1.45 -4.33
CA GLY A 77 -30.01 -2.87 -4.39
C GLY A 77 -29.53 -3.63 -5.63
N ASP A 78 -28.63 -3.07 -6.44
CA ASP A 78 -28.05 -3.79 -7.59
C ASP A 78 -26.87 -4.70 -7.13
N PRO A 79 -26.99 -6.04 -7.27
CA PRO A 79 -25.95 -6.97 -6.82
C PRO A 79 -24.72 -7.05 -7.76
N ALA A 80 -24.79 -6.48 -8.98
CA ALA A 80 -23.71 -6.53 -9.96
C ALA A 80 -23.76 -5.32 -10.93
N PRO A 81 -23.52 -4.10 -10.43
CA PRO A 81 -23.59 -2.89 -11.22
C PRO A 81 -22.52 -2.87 -12.32
N LEU A 82 -22.94 -2.54 -13.54
CA LEU A 82 -22.10 -2.39 -14.71
C LEU A 82 -22.16 -0.94 -15.22
N PHE A 83 -21.00 -0.34 -15.44
CA PHE A 83 -20.87 1.06 -15.85
C PHE A 83 -20.31 1.17 -17.26
N THR A 84 -20.79 2.16 -18.01
CA THR A 84 -20.19 2.54 -19.29
C THR A 84 -18.85 3.23 -19.08
N ALA A 85 -17.95 3.13 -20.07
CA ALA A 85 -16.66 3.84 -20.03
C ALA A 85 -16.85 5.37 -19.89
N GLU A 86 -17.91 5.92 -20.48
CA GLU A 86 -18.22 7.36 -20.39
C GLU A 86 -18.47 7.80 -18.95
N ARG A 87 -19.35 7.07 -18.25
CA ARG A 87 -19.70 7.37 -16.87
C ARG A 87 -18.47 7.29 -15.95
N LEU A 88 -17.61 6.30 -16.18
CA LEU A 88 -16.36 6.15 -15.42
C LEU A 88 -15.39 7.32 -15.66
N ARG A 89 -15.25 7.79 -16.90
CA ARG A 89 -14.39 8.95 -17.21
C ARG A 89 -14.86 10.23 -16.55
N GLN A 90 -16.18 10.45 -16.49
CA GLN A 90 -16.76 11.61 -15.80
C GLN A 90 -16.46 11.60 -14.30
N GLU A 91 -16.59 10.44 -13.64
CA GLU A 91 -16.23 10.32 -12.23
C GLU A 91 -14.72 10.41 -11.98
N ILE A 92 -13.90 9.93 -12.91
CA ILE A 92 -12.44 10.15 -12.81
C ILE A 92 -12.12 11.64 -12.88
N ALA A 93 -12.75 12.38 -13.78
CA ALA A 93 -12.55 13.83 -13.90
C ALA A 93 -12.95 14.56 -12.61
N SER A 94 -14.03 14.13 -11.94
CA SER A 94 -14.47 14.72 -10.66
C SER A 94 -13.48 14.47 -9.51
N LEU A 95 -12.78 13.33 -9.51
CA LEU A 95 -11.83 12.93 -8.45
C LEU A 95 -10.42 13.51 -8.58
N VAL A 96 -10.03 13.92 -9.79
CA VAL A 96 -8.66 14.43 -10.05
C VAL A 96 -8.61 15.95 -9.97
N GLY A 97 -9.68 16.65 -10.34
CA GLY A 97 -9.70 18.11 -10.42
C GLY A 97 -8.86 18.66 -11.58
N ASP A 98 -8.92 19.98 -11.78
CA ASP A 98 -8.18 20.65 -12.85
C ASP A 98 -6.68 20.74 -12.53
N PRO A 99 -5.77 20.55 -13.51
CA PRO A 99 -5.99 20.50 -14.96
C PRO A 99 -6.05 19.08 -15.58
N GLU A 100 -5.88 18.02 -14.79
CA GLU A 100 -5.87 16.65 -15.31
C GLU A 100 -7.27 16.15 -15.69
N ALA A 101 -8.33 16.71 -15.12
CA ALA A 101 -9.73 16.42 -15.46
C ALA A 101 -10.02 16.59 -16.97
N GLN A 102 -9.42 17.60 -17.61
CA GLN A 102 -9.58 17.88 -19.04
C GLN A 102 -9.16 16.71 -19.94
N TRP A 103 -8.15 15.93 -19.53
CA TRP A 103 -7.66 14.78 -20.30
C TRP A 103 -8.55 13.55 -20.22
N TRP A 104 -9.51 13.54 -19.29
CA TRP A 104 -10.45 12.45 -19.08
C TRP A 104 -11.83 12.77 -19.66
N SER A 105 -12.25 14.03 -19.60
CA SER A 105 -13.55 14.53 -20.08
C SER A 105 -13.61 14.80 -21.58
N ASP A 106 -12.48 14.89 -22.27
CA ASP A 106 -12.45 15.12 -23.72
C ASP A 106 -13.04 13.92 -24.49
N GLU A 107 -13.83 14.17 -25.53
CA GLU A 107 -14.42 13.10 -26.38
C GLU A 107 -13.41 12.52 -27.39
N SER A 108 -12.18 13.02 -27.38
CA SER A 108 -11.12 12.62 -28.27
C SER A 108 -10.66 11.16 -28.09
N ASP A 109 -10.08 10.61 -29.16
CA ASP A 109 -9.53 9.23 -29.18
C ASP A 109 -8.40 9.04 -28.16
N THR A 110 -7.75 10.13 -27.75
CA THR A 110 -6.70 10.12 -26.73
C THR A 110 -7.25 9.77 -25.35
N ALA A 111 -8.42 10.30 -24.96
CA ALA A 111 -9.07 9.99 -23.69
C ALA A 111 -9.54 8.53 -23.62
N ARG A 112 -10.07 8.00 -24.74
CA ARG A 112 -10.44 6.58 -24.87
C ARG A 112 -9.24 5.64 -24.77
N LYS A 113 -8.13 6.01 -25.40
CA LYS A 113 -6.86 5.28 -25.30
C LYS A 113 -6.28 5.34 -23.89
N LYS A 114 -6.37 6.49 -23.21
CA LYS A 114 -5.96 6.65 -21.81
C LYS A 114 -6.76 5.73 -20.88
N PHE A 115 -8.08 5.71 -21.02
CA PHE A 115 -8.96 4.78 -20.29
C PHE A 115 -8.60 3.31 -20.54
N THR A 116 -8.42 2.92 -21.81
CA THR A 116 -8.07 1.53 -22.16
C THR A 116 -6.73 1.12 -21.56
N ASN A 117 -5.74 2.01 -21.56
CA ASN A 117 -4.44 1.77 -20.95
C ASN A 117 -4.55 1.69 -19.42
N ALA A 118 -5.36 2.55 -18.79
CA ALA A 118 -5.62 2.52 -17.36
C ALA A 118 -6.36 1.25 -16.93
N TRP A 119 -7.33 0.78 -17.71
CA TRP A 119 -8.03 -0.49 -17.47
C TRP A 119 -7.09 -1.69 -17.55
N ARG A 120 -6.26 -1.75 -18.60
CA ARG A 120 -5.23 -2.80 -18.72
C ARG A 120 -4.22 -2.75 -17.58
N ALA A 121 -3.84 -1.55 -17.13
CA ALA A 121 -2.97 -1.41 -15.97
C ALA A 121 -3.66 -1.90 -14.69
N LEU A 122 -4.95 -1.58 -14.50
CA LEU A 122 -5.76 -2.04 -13.39
C LEU A 122 -5.85 -3.58 -13.34
N GLU A 123 -6.14 -4.24 -14.46
CA GLU A 123 -6.21 -5.71 -14.54
C GLU A 123 -4.88 -6.38 -14.15
N ASN A 124 -3.75 -5.79 -14.56
CA ASN A 124 -2.43 -6.34 -14.25
C ASN A 124 -1.97 -6.03 -12.82
N ASP A 125 -2.44 -4.92 -12.25
CA ASP A 125 -1.89 -4.35 -11.01
C ASP A 125 -2.84 -4.51 -9.80
N ILE A 126 -4.09 -4.94 -9.99
CA ILE A 126 -5.05 -5.14 -8.87
C ILE A 126 -4.55 -6.18 -7.85
N GLY A 127 -3.87 -7.23 -8.30
CA GLY A 127 -3.25 -8.22 -7.40
C GLY A 127 -2.18 -7.62 -6.48
N ARG A 128 -1.64 -6.43 -6.79
CA ARG A 128 -0.62 -5.75 -5.97
C ARG A 128 -1.21 -5.08 -4.73
N ILE A 129 -2.48 -4.69 -4.79
CA ILE A 129 -3.19 -4.10 -3.65
C ILE A 129 -4.05 -5.13 -2.91
N GLU A 130 -4.03 -6.40 -3.32
CA GLU A 130 -4.86 -7.46 -2.74
C GLU A 130 -4.58 -7.66 -1.24
N GLU A 131 -3.30 -7.63 -0.81
CA GLU A 131 -2.96 -7.71 0.62
C GLU A 131 -3.49 -6.50 1.41
N ASN A 132 -3.51 -5.30 0.82
CA ASN A 132 -4.07 -4.10 1.43
C ASN A 132 -5.60 -4.18 1.50
N LEU A 133 -6.25 -4.58 0.41
CA LEU A 133 -7.70 -4.80 0.36
C LEU A 133 -8.14 -5.82 1.41
N CYS A 134 -7.41 -6.93 1.52
CA CYS A 134 -7.66 -7.97 2.52
C CYS A 134 -7.42 -7.46 3.95
N GLY A 135 -6.31 -6.75 4.19
CA GLY A 135 -6.01 -6.17 5.50
C GLY A 135 -7.08 -5.18 5.96
N ARG A 136 -7.51 -4.27 5.07
CA ARG A 136 -8.58 -3.32 5.35
C ARG A 136 -9.94 -4.00 5.48
N ALA A 137 -10.24 -5.02 4.68
CA ALA A 137 -11.47 -5.80 4.83
C ALA A 137 -11.54 -6.48 6.21
N ILE A 138 -10.43 -7.09 6.66
CA ILE A 138 -10.34 -7.70 8.00
C ILE A 138 -10.50 -6.63 9.10
N SER A 139 -9.81 -5.50 8.97
CA SER A 139 -9.91 -4.39 9.94
C SER A 139 -11.33 -3.81 10.03
N SER A 140 -12.01 -3.69 8.90
CA SER A 140 -13.39 -3.21 8.80
C SER A 140 -14.44 -4.30 9.02
N ARG A 141 -14.01 -5.55 9.32
CA ARG A 141 -14.86 -6.74 9.51
C ARG A 141 -15.79 -7.06 8.33
N VAL A 142 -15.34 -6.78 7.12
CA VAL A 142 -16.06 -7.06 5.87
C VAL A 142 -15.62 -8.42 5.33
N ALA A 143 -16.57 -9.35 5.16
CA ALA A 143 -16.31 -10.72 4.71
C ALA A 143 -16.11 -10.85 3.18
N GLY A 144 -15.51 -9.84 2.54
CA GLY A 144 -15.26 -9.89 1.10
C GLY A 144 -14.34 -8.78 0.59
N ILE A 145 -13.67 -9.07 -0.52
CA ILE A 145 -12.86 -8.13 -1.29
C ILE A 145 -13.41 -7.92 -2.68
N VAL A 146 -13.11 -6.74 -3.20
CA VAL A 146 -13.42 -6.34 -4.56
C VAL A 146 -12.53 -7.08 -5.55
N THR A 147 -13.15 -7.71 -6.55
CA THR A 147 -12.49 -8.29 -7.72
C THR A 147 -13.07 -7.68 -8.99
N LEU A 148 -12.27 -7.57 -10.06
CA LEU A 148 -12.76 -7.04 -11.33
C LEU A 148 -13.70 -8.05 -11.99
N SER A 149 -14.86 -7.58 -12.45
CA SER A 149 -15.71 -8.37 -13.33
C SER A 149 -15.18 -8.30 -14.77
N THR A 150 -15.35 -9.38 -15.53
CA THR A 150 -14.99 -9.39 -16.95
C THR A 150 -15.90 -8.42 -17.71
N PRO A 151 -15.35 -7.51 -18.54
CA PRO A 151 -16.15 -6.53 -19.27
C PRO A 151 -17.22 -7.23 -20.12
N THR A 152 -18.48 -6.87 -19.94
CA THR A 152 -19.63 -7.52 -20.60
C THR A 152 -20.37 -6.52 -21.47
N ARG A 153 -20.89 -6.93 -22.63
CA ARG A 153 -21.65 -6.04 -23.50
C ARG A 153 -22.97 -5.61 -22.85
N LEU A 154 -23.24 -4.30 -22.86
CA LEU A 154 -24.47 -3.70 -22.33
C LEU A 154 -25.55 -3.65 -23.43
N GLY A 155 -26.50 -4.58 -23.35
CA GLY A 155 -27.68 -4.60 -24.22
C GLY A 155 -27.37 -4.86 -25.70
N THR A 156 -28.09 -4.15 -26.60
CA THR A 156 -27.99 -4.29 -28.06
C THR A 156 -26.92 -3.39 -28.69
N THR A 157 -26.36 -2.46 -27.93
CA THR A 157 -25.29 -1.57 -28.39
C THR A 157 -23.92 -2.23 -28.20
N ASN A 158 -22.93 -1.84 -29.01
CA ASN A 158 -21.55 -2.33 -28.84
C ASN A 158 -20.83 -1.73 -27.60
N ALA A 159 -21.57 -1.15 -26.65
CA ALA A 159 -21.01 -0.57 -25.43
C ALA A 159 -20.57 -1.68 -24.45
N MET A 160 -19.36 -1.57 -23.93
CA MET A 160 -18.83 -2.47 -22.89
C MET A 160 -19.16 -1.93 -21.51
N GLY A 161 -19.64 -2.81 -20.63
CA GLY A 161 -19.91 -2.57 -19.22
C GLY A 161 -18.76 -3.07 -18.36
N TYR A 162 -18.29 -2.21 -17.46
CA TYR A 162 -17.21 -2.45 -16.52
C TYR A 162 -17.77 -2.42 -15.11
N GLY A 163 -17.39 -3.38 -14.26
CA GLY A 163 -17.93 -3.46 -12.89
C GLY A 163 -17.07 -4.26 -11.94
N LEU A 164 -17.54 -4.39 -10.71
CA LEU A 164 -16.90 -5.18 -9.65
C LEU A 164 -17.73 -6.40 -9.30
N SER A 165 -17.03 -7.43 -8.87
CA SER A 165 -17.58 -8.57 -8.14
C SER A 165 -16.98 -8.64 -6.75
N VAL A 166 -17.60 -9.39 -5.85
CA VAL A 166 -17.03 -9.70 -4.55
C VAL A 166 -16.50 -11.13 -4.53
N SER A 167 -15.28 -11.29 -4.05
CA SER A 167 -14.75 -12.58 -3.61
C SER A 167 -14.84 -12.66 -2.08
N PRO A 168 -15.44 -13.73 -1.52
CA PRO A 168 -15.58 -13.88 -0.07
C PRO A 168 -14.22 -14.15 0.60
N ILE A 169 -14.02 -13.60 1.79
CA ILE A 169 -12.83 -13.84 2.62
C ILE A 169 -13.25 -14.49 3.93
N ALA A 170 -12.49 -15.51 4.36
CA ALA A 170 -12.61 -16.05 5.70
C ALA A 170 -12.06 -15.05 6.72
N LEU A 171 -12.97 -14.40 7.46
CA LEU A 171 -12.58 -13.56 8.59
C LEU A 171 -11.89 -14.42 9.65
N PRO A 172 -10.71 -14.02 10.16
CA PRO A 172 -10.05 -14.77 11.22
C PRO A 172 -10.97 -14.81 12.45
N ALA A 173 -11.20 -16.01 13.01
CA ALA A 173 -12.05 -16.26 14.18
C ALA A 173 -11.53 -15.62 15.49
N THR A 174 -10.58 -14.68 15.42
CA THR A 174 -10.07 -13.95 16.58
C THR A 174 -11.16 -13.02 17.08
N ALA A 175 -11.83 -13.52 18.11
CA ALA A 175 -12.63 -12.87 19.13
C ALA A 175 -13.24 -11.51 18.76
N ALA A 176 -14.57 -11.47 18.87
CA ALA A 176 -15.31 -10.28 19.23
C ALA A 176 -14.65 -9.56 20.41
N ALA A 177 -13.64 -8.74 20.15
CA ALA A 177 -13.43 -7.54 20.94
C ALA A 177 -14.54 -6.60 20.46
N GLU A 178 -15.51 -6.32 21.31
CA GLU A 178 -16.33 -5.13 21.16
C GLU A 178 -15.39 -3.95 20.79
N PRO A 179 -15.80 -3.03 19.90
CA PRO A 179 -15.14 -1.74 19.87
C PRO A 179 -15.04 -1.25 21.32
N PRO A 180 -13.86 -0.83 21.80
CA PRO A 180 -13.76 -0.38 23.18
C PRO A 180 -14.87 0.65 23.40
N PRO A 181 -15.67 0.52 24.49
CA PRO A 181 -16.74 1.45 24.73
C PRO A 181 -16.14 2.84 24.62
N ILE A 182 -16.75 3.70 23.79
CA ILE A 182 -16.47 5.13 23.72
C ILE A 182 -16.86 5.68 25.09
N THR A 183 -16.00 5.43 26.06
CA THR A 183 -16.11 5.98 27.39
C THR A 183 -15.50 7.35 27.21
N ASN A 184 -16.33 8.38 27.42
CA ASN A 184 -15.92 9.76 27.54
C ASN A 184 -15.00 9.93 28.76
N ALA A 185 -13.84 9.27 28.74
CA ALA A 185 -12.82 9.37 29.74
C ALA A 185 -11.96 10.60 29.41
N PRO A 186 -11.62 11.40 30.42
CA PRO A 186 -10.86 12.63 30.21
C PRO A 186 -9.53 12.30 29.54
N VAL A 187 -9.17 13.15 28.57
CA VAL A 187 -7.88 13.17 27.87
C VAL A 187 -6.77 13.08 28.93
N GLY A 188 -6.13 11.91 29.07
CA GLY A 188 -5.06 11.74 30.05
C GLY A 188 -4.69 10.30 30.41
N GLN A 189 -5.62 9.34 30.39
CA GLN A 189 -5.30 7.95 30.75
C GLN A 189 -6.02 6.95 29.83
N LEU A 190 -5.40 6.63 28.69
CA LEU A 190 -5.67 5.36 28.02
C LEU A 190 -4.86 4.24 28.70
N PRO A 191 -5.40 3.01 28.81
CA PRO A 191 -4.69 1.88 29.39
C PRO A 191 -3.39 1.59 28.61
N ALA A 192 -2.36 1.12 29.32
CA ALA A 192 -1.05 0.78 28.73
C ALA A 192 -1.15 -0.26 27.59
N ASN A 193 -2.21 -1.06 27.56
CA ASN A 193 -2.45 -2.12 26.58
C ASN A 193 -3.55 -1.71 25.60
N CYS A 194 -3.32 -0.69 24.78
CA CYS A 194 -4.12 -0.48 23.58
C CYS A 194 -3.48 -1.28 22.42
N PRO A 195 -4.04 -2.46 22.05
CA PRO A 195 -3.55 -3.19 20.90
C PRO A 195 -3.81 -2.36 19.63
N ILE A 196 -2.77 -2.17 18.84
CA ILE A 196 -2.86 -1.53 17.52
C ILE A 196 -2.59 -2.59 16.47
N ASP A 197 -3.50 -2.72 15.51
CA ASP A 197 -3.32 -3.54 14.34
C ASP A 197 -2.71 -2.68 13.22
N TYR A 198 -1.52 -3.06 12.75
CA TYR A 198 -0.84 -2.41 11.64
C TYR A 198 -1.32 -2.99 10.33
N LEU A 199 -1.70 -2.10 9.43
CA LEU A 199 -2.12 -2.45 8.09
C LEU A 199 -0.92 -2.41 7.16
N GLU A 200 -0.75 -3.48 6.40
CA GLU A 200 0.22 -3.54 5.31
C GLU A 200 -0.38 -2.84 4.11
N GLU A 201 -0.02 -1.58 3.90
CA GLU A 201 -0.66 -0.80 2.83
C GLU A 201 -0.11 -1.15 1.46
N MET A 202 1.20 -1.29 1.28
CA MET A 202 1.74 -1.40 -0.07
C MET A 202 3.09 -2.07 -0.14
N GLU A 203 3.32 -2.84 -1.20
CA GLU A 203 4.65 -3.08 -1.76
C GLU A 203 5.11 -1.86 -2.57
N ALA A 204 6.30 -1.34 -2.28
CA ALA A 204 6.80 -0.10 -2.86
C ALA A 204 7.83 -0.31 -3.99
N TYR A 205 7.89 0.64 -4.92
CA TYR A 205 8.83 0.64 -6.06
C TYR A 205 10.06 1.51 -5.79
N PRO A 206 11.25 0.94 -5.64
CA PRO A 206 12.45 1.73 -5.39
C PRO A 206 12.97 2.50 -6.62
N ILE A 207 12.43 2.26 -7.82
CA ILE A 207 12.96 2.82 -9.08
C ILE A 207 11.81 3.31 -9.98
N PRO A 208 11.73 4.62 -10.29
CA PRO A 208 10.83 5.13 -11.32
C PRO A 208 11.06 4.41 -12.66
N GLY A 209 10.04 3.75 -13.19
CA GLY A 209 10.08 3.07 -14.50
C GLY A 209 10.20 1.54 -14.48
N LEU A 210 10.50 0.90 -13.34
CA LEU A 210 10.39 -0.56 -13.24
C LEU A 210 8.94 -0.96 -12.94
N LYS A 211 8.32 -1.73 -13.85
CA LYS A 211 6.92 -2.20 -13.76
C LYS A 211 6.71 -3.41 -12.85
N LYS A 212 7.72 -3.86 -12.09
CA LYS A 212 7.66 -5.05 -11.23
C LYS A 212 7.99 -4.69 -9.78
N PRO A 213 7.25 -5.20 -8.79
CA PRO A 213 7.57 -4.97 -7.38
C PRO A 213 8.98 -5.49 -7.09
N LEU A 214 9.67 -4.89 -6.12
CA LEU A 214 10.95 -5.41 -5.64
C LEU A 214 10.68 -6.68 -4.83
N LYS A 215 10.31 -7.77 -5.52
CA LYS A 215 10.15 -9.12 -4.99
C LYS A 215 11.39 -9.90 -5.39
N ILE A 216 12.45 -9.77 -4.60
CA ILE A 216 13.69 -10.52 -4.86
C ILE A 216 13.62 -11.81 -4.05
N SER A 217 13.46 -12.94 -4.73
CA SER A 217 13.70 -14.24 -4.11
C SER A 217 15.18 -14.35 -3.75
N LEU A 218 15.45 -14.58 -2.47
CA LEU A 218 16.78 -14.76 -1.89
C LEU A 218 17.25 -16.21 -2.02
N SER A 219 16.87 -16.88 -3.11
CA SER A 219 17.38 -18.18 -3.49
C SER A 219 18.59 -18.06 -4.42
N GLY A 220 19.66 -18.80 -4.12
CA GLY A 220 20.86 -18.88 -4.94
C GLY A 220 21.64 -17.56 -5.08
N TRP A 221 22.09 -17.24 -6.30
CA TRP A 221 22.95 -16.10 -6.62
C TRP A 221 22.35 -14.72 -6.28
N ARG A 222 21.02 -14.62 -6.14
CA ARG A 222 20.35 -13.36 -5.79
C ARG A 222 20.56 -12.96 -4.34
N ALA A 223 20.72 -13.93 -3.44
CA ALA A 223 21.14 -13.65 -2.06
C ALA A 223 22.55 -13.03 -2.02
N ALA A 224 23.41 -13.40 -2.98
CA ALA A 224 24.74 -12.83 -3.09
C ALA A 224 24.70 -11.32 -3.37
N LEU A 225 23.68 -10.79 -4.06
CA LEU A 225 23.54 -9.34 -4.31
C LEU A 225 23.36 -8.54 -3.01
N ILE A 226 22.75 -9.13 -1.97
CA ILE A 226 22.57 -8.47 -0.67
C ILE A 226 23.82 -8.59 0.19
N THR A 227 24.52 -9.72 0.12
CA THR A 227 25.76 -9.95 0.89
C THR A 227 26.98 -9.29 0.24
N LEU A 228 26.97 -9.06 -1.07
CA LEU A 228 28.09 -8.53 -1.85
C LEU A 228 28.55 -7.15 -1.36
N PRO A 229 27.68 -6.15 -1.08
CA PRO A 229 28.10 -4.88 -0.50
C PRO A 229 28.84 -5.03 0.84
N VAL A 230 28.45 -6.00 1.67
CA VAL A 230 29.12 -6.27 2.95
C VAL A 230 30.50 -6.89 2.73
N VAL A 231 30.60 -7.86 1.81
CA VAL A 231 31.88 -8.49 1.43
C VAL A 231 32.84 -7.48 0.80
N ILE A 232 32.35 -6.64 -0.12
CA ILE A 232 33.13 -5.54 -0.71
C ILE A 232 33.59 -4.57 0.37
N GLY A 233 32.71 -4.20 1.31
CA GLY A 233 33.07 -3.33 2.43
C GLY A 233 34.19 -3.91 3.29
N LEU A 234 34.14 -5.21 3.60
CA LEU A 234 35.20 -5.91 4.33
C LEU A 234 36.52 -5.97 3.55
N ALA A 235 36.45 -6.21 2.24
CA ALA A 235 37.63 -6.21 1.38
C ALA A 235 38.30 -4.83 1.33
N ILE A 236 37.52 -3.76 1.19
CA ILE A 236 38.02 -2.37 1.24
C ILE A 236 38.63 -2.08 2.61
N ALA A 237 37.99 -2.48 3.70
CA ALA A 237 38.52 -2.30 5.05
C ALA A 237 39.86 -3.05 5.24
N GLY A 238 39.98 -4.28 4.72
CA GLY A 238 41.22 -5.04 4.72
C GLY A 238 42.34 -4.35 3.93
N LEU A 239 42.03 -3.84 2.73
CA LEU A 239 42.99 -3.09 1.90
C LEU A 239 43.44 -1.78 2.57
N LEU A 240 42.51 -1.04 3.17
CA LEU A 240 42.80 0.18 3.91
C LEU A 240 43.67 -0.09 5.15
N SER A 241 43.38 -1.17 5.89
CA SER A 241 44.18 -1.58 7.03
C SER A 241 45.58 -2.01 6.62
N TRP A 242 45.69 -2.77 5.52
CA TRP A 242 46.99 -3.15 4.94
C TRP A 242 47.80 -1.92 4.51
N PHE A 243 47.16 -0.97 3.81
CA PHE A 243 47.79 0.28 3.39
C PHE A 243 48.31 1.09 4.59
N LEU A 244 47.52 1.19 5.66
CA LEU A 244 47.93 1.88 6.88
C LEU A 244 49.14 1.19 7.54
N LEU A 245 49.13 -0.14 7.63
CA LEU A 245 50.24 -0.92 8.18
C LEU A 245 51.52 -0.77 7.35
N ALA A 246 51.41 -0.77 6.02
CA ALA A 246 52.54 -0.57 5.12
C ALA A 246 53.17 0.84 5.29
N LEU A 247 52.33 1.86 5.47
CA LEU A 247 52.78 3.22 5.77
C LEU A 247 53.43 3.34 7.15
N LEU A 248 52.91 2.63 8.16
CA LEU A 248 53.51 2.56 9.50
C LEU A 248 54.88 1.87 9.48
N ALA A 249 55.06 0.86 8.63
CA ALA A 249 56.32 0.13 8.47
C ALA A 249 57.38 0.89 7.65
N SER A 250 57.01 2.02 7.06
CA SER A 250 57.87 2.84 6.21
C SER A 250 58.36 4.07 6.98
N ASP A 251 59.56 4.59 6.66
CA ASP A 251 60.15 5.80 7.27
C ASP A 251 59.50 7.10 6.76
N VAL A 252 58.17 7.17 6.81
CA VAL A 252 57.38 8.31 6.33
C VAL A 252 57.28 9.38 7.41
N SER A 253 57.26 10.65 7.00
CA SER A 253 57.07 11.76 7.93
C SER A 253 55.79 11.58 8.80
N PRO A 254 55.83 11.89 10.11
CA PRO A 254 54.68 11.72 11.01
C PRO A 254 53.42 12.49 10.56
N ARG A 255 53.60 13.63 9.87
CA ARG A 255 52.49 14.43 9.32
C ARG A 255 51.73 13.68 8.22
N ALA A 256 52.46 13.01 7.32
CA ALA A 256 51.86 12.22 6.25
C ALA A 256 51.13 10.99 6.80
N LEU A 257 51.68 10.38 7.87
CA LEU A 257 51.03 9.26 8.56
C LEU A 257 49.71 9.68 9.21
N LEU A 258 49.66 10.85 9.85
CA LEU A 258 48.42 11.41 10.40
C LEU A 258 47.39 11.69 9.30
N GLN A 259 47.80 12.32 8.19
CA GLN A 259 46.92 12.61 7.05
C GLN A 259 46.34 11.32 6.44
N ALA A 260 47.17 10.29 6.26
CA ALA A 260 46.74 9.00 5.77
C ALA A 260 45.78 8.29 6.73
N ALA A 261 46.03 8.38 8.05
CA ALA A 261 45.13 7.82 9.06
C ALA A 261 43.76 8.50 9.06
N VAL A 262 43.71 9.83 8.96
CA VAL A 262 42.45 10.59 8.86
C VAL A 262 41.69 10.21 7.59
N LEU A 263 42.37 10.20 6.43
CA LEU A 263 41.75 9.83 5.15
C LEU A 263 41.18 8.41 5.18
N THR A 264 41.97 7.46 5.66
CA THR A 264 41.55 6.06 5.84
C THR A 264 40.36 5.95 6.80
N GLY A 265 40.36 6.71 7.89
CA GLY A 265 39.24 6.76 8.83
C GLY A 265 37.96 7.31 8.21
N VAL A 266 38.05 8.37 7.40
CA VAL A 266 36.90 8.96 6.68
C VAL A 266 36.34 7.97 5.65
N ILE A 267 37.19 7.35 4.83
CA ILE A 267 36.76 6.37 3.82
C ILE A 267 36.16 5.14 4.52
N GLY A 268 36.81 4.62 5.56
CA GLY A 268 36.30 3.51 6.35
C GLY A 268 34.94 3.82 7.00
N GLY A 269 34.78 5.03 7.54
CA GLY A 269 33.50 5.50 8.08
C GLY A 269 32.40 5.58 7.02
N LEU A 270 32.71 6.06 5.81
CA LEU A 270 31.76 6.13 4.71
C LEU A 270 31.32 4.73 4.23
N VAL A 271 32.28 3.80 4.09
CA VAL A 271 32.00 2.41 3.72
C VAL A 271 31.14 1.73 4.79
N ALA A 272 31.50 1.89 6.07
CA ALA A 272 30.72 1.36 7.18
C ALA A 272 29.28 1.91 7.18
N TRP A 273 29.11 3.22 6.97
CA TRP A 273 27.79 3.85 6.87
C TRP A 273 26.95 3.29 5.70
N LEU A 274 27.57 3.04 4.54
CA LEU A 274 26.89 2.49 3.37
C LEU A 274 26.53 1.00 3.53
N CYS A 275 27.39 0.22 4.18
CA CYS A 275 27.20 -1.22 4.40
C CYS A 275 26.28 -1.53 5.61
N HIS A 276 26.20 -0.63 6.59
CA HIS A 276 25.38 -0.78 7.80
C HIS A 276 23.93 -1.21 7.52
N PRO A 277 23.14 -0.56 6.64
CA PRO A 277 21.76 -0.95 6.40
C PRO A 277 21.62 -2.40 5.88
N PHE A 278 22.55 -2.85 5.04
CA PHE A 278 22.55 -4.23 4.51
C PHE A 278 22.93 -5.24 5.59
N TYR A 279 23.90 -4.92 6.45
CA TYR A 279 24.26 -5.77 7.59
C TYR A 279 23.08 -5.93 8.56
N THR A 280 22.42 -4.82 8.93
CA THR A 280 21.21 -4.88 9.76
C THR A 280 20.07 -5.64 9.08
N LEU A 281 19.96 -5.56 7.75
CA LEU A 281 18.90 -6.26 7.00
C LEU A 281 19.09 -7.77 7.04
N ILE A 282 20.34 -8.24 6.98
CA ILE A 282 20.67 -9.66 7.09
C ILE A 282 20.37 -10.18 8.51
N HIS A 283 20.70 -9.39 9.54
CA HIS A 283 20.57 -9.80 10.93
C HIS A 283 19.13 -9.68 11.46
N ASP A 284 18.55 -8.49 11.37
CA ASP A 284 17.25 -8.16 11.98
C ASP A 284 16.07 -8.51 11.08
N ARG A 285 16.33 -8.89 9.81
CA ARG A 285 15.35 -9.24 8.76
C ARG A 285 14.36 -8.14 8.40
N ILE A 286 14.36 -7.04 9.14
CA ILE A 286 13.54 -5.85 8.90
C ILE A 286 14.35 -4.59 9.18
N VAL A 287 14.43 -3.70 8.21
CA VAL A 287 15.15 -2.43 8.34
C VAL A 287 14.40 -1.35 7.58
N ARG A 288 14.36 -0.14 8.13
CA ARG A 288 13.93 1.04 7.39
C ARG A 288 14.69 1.16 6.06
N ALA A 289 14.02 1.58 5.00
CA ALA A 289 14.71 1.81 3.73
C ALA A 289 15.94 2.72 3.96
N PRO A 290 17.12 2.37 3.42
CA PRO A 290 18.29 3.22 3.56
C PRO A 290 18.07 4.58 2.89
N THR A 291 18.76 5.60 3.36
CA THR A 291 18.53 7.00 2.98
C THR A 291 18.61 7.26 1.48
N PHE A 292 19.40 6.46 0.73
CA PHE A 292 19.47 6.56 -0.75
C PHE A 292 18.23 5.99 -1.47
N LEU A 293 17.49 5.09 -0.83
CA LEU A 293 16.18 4.62 -1.28
C LEU A 293 15.09 5.58 -0.83
N GLU A 294 15.12 6.07 0.42
CA GLU A 294 14.18 7.06 0.91
C GLU A 294 14.24 8.39 0.17
N ALA A 295 15.43 8.84 -0.26
CA ALA A 295 15.57 10.04 -1.08
C ALA A 295 14.82 9.95 -2.43
N ARG A 296 14.45 8.74 -2.87
CA ARG A 296 13.68 8.49 -4.11
C ARG A 296 12.23 8.08 -3.85
N LEU A 297 11.84 7.81 -2.61
CA LEU A 297 10.54 7.28 -2.23
C LEU A 297 9.90 8.21 -1.19
N PRO A 298 8.72 8.78 -1.48
CA PRO A 298 8.02 9.56 -0.47
C PRO A 298 7.57 8.63 0.67
N LEU A 299 8.16 8.82 1.85
CA LEU A 299 7.64 8.44 3.18
C LEU A 299 7.69 6.96 3.60
N GLY A 300 8.30 6.69 4.77
CA GLY A 300 7.95 5.57 5.67
C GLY A 300 8.14 4.12 5.19
N HIS A 301 8.92 3.89 4.14
CA HIS A 301 9.08 2.54 3.57
C HIS A 301 10.05 1.68 4.41
N VAL A 302 9.66 0.43 4.64
CA VAL A 302 10.44 -0.57 5.39
C VAL A 302 10.82 -1.70 4.44
N LEU A 303 12.08 -2.13 4.48
CA LEU A 303 12.54 -3.34 3.80
C LEU A 303 12.38 -4.53 4.75
N LEU A 304 11.70 -5.58 4.28
CA LEU A 304 11.46 -6.79 5.04
C LEU A 304 11.83 -8.04 4.24
N ILE A 305 12.45 -9.00 4.94
CA ILE A 305 12.70 -10.33 4.42
C ILE A 305 11.67 -11.26 5.03
N ARG A 306 10.68 -11.69 4.23
CA ARG A 306 9.64 -12.63 4.64
C ARG A 306 9.89 -14.00 3.98
N ARG A 307 9.59 -15.08 4.70
CA ARG A 307 9.55 -16.43 4.09
C ARG A 307 8.18 -16.63 3.47
N GLU A 308 8.15 -16.87 2.17
CA GLU A 308 6.93 -17.12 1.39
C GLU A 308 7.06 -18.54 0.82
N GLY A 309 6.50 -19.51 1.54
CA GLY A 309 6.72 -20.94 1.26
C GLY A 309 8.17 -21.38 1.55
N GLU A 310 8.84 -21.96 0.54
CA GLU A 310 10.24 -22.38 0.65
C GLU A 310 11.25 -21.26 0.38
N ASP A 311 10.83 -20.18 -0.29
CA ASP A 311 11.71 -19.08 -0.64
C ASP A 311 11.68 -17.96 0.41
N ARG A 312 12.84 -17.36 0.67
CA ARG A 312 12.93 -16.08 1.39
C ARG A 312 12.81 -14.97 0.36
N VAL A 313 11.96 -13.99 0.59
CA VAL A 313 11.68 -12.91 -0.35
C VAL A 313 11.95 -11.59 0.34
N LEU A 314 12.84 -10.78 -0.26
CA LEU A 314 12.97 -9.37 0.10
C LEU A 314 11.82 -8.61 -0.54
N ARG A 315 11.03 -7.91 0.28
CA ARG A 315 9.98 -6.98 -0.12
C ARG A 315 10.24 -5.62 0.51
N MET A 316 9.80 -4.57 -0.15
CA MET A 316 9.78 -3.23 0.42
C MET A 316 8.34 -2.84 0.63
N VAL A 317 7.96 -2.53 1.86
CA VAL A 317 6.57 -2.42 2.27
C VAL A 317 6.36 -1.21 3.18
N ARG A 318 5.20 -0.56 3.09
CA ARG A 318 4.77 0.46 4.03
C ARG A 318 3.73 -0.11 4.99
N TYR A 319 3.97 0.06 6.28
CA TYR A 319 2.99 -0.21 7.32
C TYR A 319 2.43 1.11 7.83
N THR A 320 1.11 1.19 7.95
CA THR A 320 0.43 2.31 8.61
C THR A 320 -0.53 1.78 9.65
N ALA A 321 -0.84 2.61 10.63
CA ALA A 321 -1.93 2.37 11.56
C ALA A 321 -2.60 3.68 11.94
N THR A 322 -3.82 3.61 12.44
CA THR A 322 -4.53 4.76 13.00
C THR A 322 -4.27 4.83 14.50
N CYS A 323 -3.89 6.01 14.99
CA CYS A 323 -3.64 6.20 16.42
C CYS A 323 -4.96 6.20 17.19
N PRO A 324 -5.15 5.34 18.22
CA PRO A 324 -6.38 5.30 19.01
C PRO A 324 -6.56 6.53 19.91
N VAL A 325 -5.52 7.34 20.11
CA VAL A 325 -5.55 8.52 20.99
C VAL A 325 -5.97 9.78 20.25
N CYS A 326 -5.48 9.97 19.03
CA CYS A 326 -5.62 11.24 18.31
C CYS A 326 -5.99 11.07 16.84
N GLU A 327 -6.34 9.85 16.40
CA GLU A 327 -6.70 9.54 15.00
C GLU A 327 -5.65 9.98 13.97
N GLY A 328 -4.42 10.17 14.42
CA GLY A 328 -3.29 10.51 13.56
C GLY A 328 -2.74 9.25 12.90
N GLU A 329 -2.16 9.40 11.72
CA GLU A 329 -1.44 8.32 11.05
C GLU A 329 -0.19 7.94 11.86
N ILE A 330 -0.01 6.65 12.10
CA ILE A 330 1.20 6.05 12.68
C ILE A 330 2.04 5.52 11.54
N THR A 331 3.29 5.97 11.49
CA THR A 331 4.29 5.48 10.54
C THR A 331 5.40 4.74 11.28
N ILE A 332 6.07 3.81 10.60
CA ILE A 332 7.14 3.03 11.22
C ILE A 332 8.45 3.81 11.18
N GLU A 333 9.01 4.04 12.36
CA GLU A 333 10.22 4.80 12.59
C GLU A 333 11.26 4.03 13.42
N LYS A 334 12.51 4.49 13.38
CA LYS A 334 13.58 3.89 14.19
C LYS A 334 13.46 4.33 15.64
N GLY A 335 13.44 3.37 16.55
CA GLY A 335 13.35 3.61 17.99
C GLY A 335 14.49 4.49 18.52
N ARG A 336 14.13 5.50 19.31
CA ARG A 336 15.07 6.43 19.96
C ARG A 336 15.37 5.99 21.40
N ARG A 337 16.55 6.38 21.90
CA ARG A 337 16.99 6.17 23.30
C ARG A 337 16.90 4.70 23.77
N ARG A 338 15.94 4.37 24.64
CA ARG A 338 15.73 3.03 25.22
C ARG A 338 15.24 2.00 24.20
N LEU A 339 14.74 2.46 23.06
CA LEU A 339 14.19 1.63 21.98
C LEU A 339 15.16 1.51 20.78
N ARG A 340 16.43 1.88 20.95
CA ARG A 340 17.46 1.77 19.90
C ARG A 340 17.57 0.33 19.40
N GLY A 341 17.58 0.17 18.08
CA GLY A 341 17.65 -1.14 17.41
C GLY A 341 16.30 -1.82 17.16
N ARG A 342 15.19 -1.24 17.62
CA ARG A 342 13.82 -1.70 17.29
C ARG A 342 13.11 -0.72 16.37
N LEU A 343 12.21 -1.24 15.55
CA LEU A 343 11.24 -0.42 14.81
C LEU A 343 10.04 -0.15 15.72
N ILE A 344 9.56 1.09 15.70
CA ILE A 344 8.44 1.58 16.51
C ILE A 344 7.44 2.28 15.60
N GLY A 345 6.16 2.23 15.94
CA GLY A 345 5.15 3.13 15.36
C GLY A 345 5.21 4.49 16.03
N GLU A 346 5.45 5.55 15.27
CA GLU A 346 5.45 6.94 15.72
C GLU A 346 4.23 7.66 15.12
N CYS A 347 3.40 8.29 15.95
CA CYS A 347 2.26 9.07 15.45
C CYS A 347 2.72 10.41 14.89
N GLY A 348 2.26 10.78 13.68
CA GLY A 348 2.60 12.05 13.05
C GLY A 348 2.10 13.29 13.81
N ARG A 349 1.03 13.19 14.62
CA ARG A 349 0.48 14.32 15.40
C ARG A 349 1.23 14.57 16.71
N ASN A 350 1.62 13.52 17.44
CA ASN A 350 2.39 13.64 18.68
C ASN A 350 3.49 12.55 18.75
N PRO A 351 4.63 12.78 18.08
CA PRO A 351 5.69 11.78 17.98
C PRO A 351 6.42 11.48 19.30
N VAL A 352 6.27 12.35 20.32
CA VAL A 352 7.02 12.23 21.57
C VAL A 352 6.32 11.28 22.55
N GLU A 353 4.99 11.31 22.62
CA GLU A 353 4.21 10.55 23.61
C GLU A 353 3.38 9.42 23.01
N HIS A 354 3.09 9.47 21.70
CA HIS A 354 2.33 8.44 21.01
C HIS A 354 3.29 7.53 20.25
N VAL A 355 3.98 6.69 21.02
CA VAL A 355 4.91 5.67 20.53
C VAL A 355 4.34 4.29 20.79
N PHE A 356 4.40 3.44 19.77
CA PHE A 356 3.86 2.09 19.80
C PHE A 356 4.94 1.08 19.40
N SER A 357 4.92 -0.11 20.01
CA SER A 357 5.72 -1.25 19.56
C SER A 357 5.21 -1.72 18.20
N PHE A 358 6.10 -2.31 17.41
CA PHE A 358 5.76 -2.85 16.10
C PHE A 358 6.34 -4.25 15.95
N ASP A 359 5.46 -5.25 15.81
CA ASP A 359 5.83 -6.59 15.39
C ASP A 359 5.33 -6.86 13.97
N PHE A 360 6.26 -7.03 13.04
CA PHE A 360 5.97 -7.28 11.63
C PHE A 360 5.43 -8.69 11.35
N ILE A 361 5.61 -9.65 12.28
CA ILE A 361 5.10 -11.01 12.13
C ILE A 361 3.61 -11.03 12.46
N THR A 362 3.24 -10.53 13.62
CA THR A 362 1.84 -10.47 14.06
C THR A 362 1.08 -9.28 13.46
N ARG A 363 1.80 -8.28 12.92
CA ARG A 363 1.27 -6.98 12.50
C ARG A 363 0.54 -6.26 13.65
N LYS A 364 0.98 -6.47 14.90
CA LYS A 364 0.39 -5.87 16.10
C LYS A 364 1.39 -5.03 16.87
N GLY A 365 0.87 -4.12 17.68
CA GLY A 365 1.63 -3.27 18.57
C GLY A 365 0.89 -2.93 19.85
N GLU A 366 1.64 -2.42 20.81
CA GLU A 366 1.16 -1.92 22.09
C GLU A 366 1.82 -0.57 22.38
N ARG A 367 1.21 0.25 23.22
CA ARG A 367 1.77 1.55 23.60
C ARG A 367 3.01 1.35 24.48
N LEU A 368 4.07 2.12 24.21
CA LEU A 368 5.36 2.05 24.92
C LEU A 368 5.56 3.15 25.96
#